data_AF-D0GJ60-F1
#
_entry.id   AF-D0GJ60-F1
#
_cell.length_a   1.000
_cell.length_b   1.000
_cell.length_c   1.000
_cell.angle_alpha   90.00
_cell.angle_beta   90.00
_cell.angle_gamma   90.00
#
_symmetry.space_group_name_H-M   'P 1'
#
loop_
_entity.id
_entity.type
_entity.pdbx_description
1 polymer ?
#
loop_
_entity_poly.entity_id
_entity_poly.type
_entity_poly.pdbx_seq_one_letter_code
_entity_poly.pdbx_strand_id
1 'polypeptide(L)'
;EKERLEKIAKDIENATNLEIQGDQMFSLKRYTESIQKYSEAKKIFENLKAAGNFNDQTNKIDYLGKKIVKSEGYLYEEQGDTESKNKKWKEAEKKYQMSKDNMELSDVSTEDKKRVEKKLKNATKKANKKWWEFWK
;
A
#
# COMPACT_ATOMS: atom_id res chain seq x y z
N GLU A 1 9.81 25.19 27.73
CA GLU A 1 9.99 23.73 27.77
C GLU A 1 8.70 22.95 27.96
N LYS A 2 7.88 23.22 28.98
CA LYS A 2 6.59 22.52 29.20
C LYS A 2 5.66 22.53 27.98
N GLU A 3 5.42 23.69 27.38
CA GLU A 3 4.55 23.83 26.18
C GLU A 3 5.10 23.06 24.96
N ARG A 4 6.43 22.99 24.83
CA ARG A 4 7.10 22.24 23.75
C ARG A 4 6.83 20.73 23.93
N LEU A 5 6.96 20.22 25.15
CA LEU A 5 6.70 18.81 25.46
C LEU A 5 5.22 18.45 25.27
N GLU A 6 4.30 19.33 25.68
CA GLU A 6 2.86 19.15 25.45
C GLU A 6 2.52 19.09 23.96
N LYS A 7 3.14 19.95 23.14
CA LYS A 7 2.97 19.91 21.68
C LYS A 7 3.47 18.60 21.09
N ILE A 8 4.66 18.14 21.50
CA ILE A 8 5.23 16.86 21.04
C ILE A 8 4.31 15.69 21.40
N ALA A 9 3.79 15.67 22.63
CA ALA A 9 2.85 14.63 23.07
C ALA A 9 1.56 14.62 22.21
N LYS A 10 1.01 15.80 21.92
CA LYS A 10 -0.18 15.95 21.07
C LYS A 10 0.08 15.50 19.63
N ASP A 11 1.25 15.81 19.07
CA ASP A 11 1.62 15.38 17.72
C ASP A 11 1.76 13.84 17.65
N ILE A 12 2.36 13.21 18.68
CA ILE A 12 2.46 11.75 18.79
C ILE A 12 1.07 11.10 18.91
N GLU A 13 0.20 11.65 19.75
CA GLU A 13 -1.17 11.16 19.93
C GLU A 13 -1.95 11.26 18.60
N ASN A 14 -1.86 12.40 17.91
CA ASN A 14 -2.50 12.60 16.62
C ASN A 14 -2.00 11.61 15.56
N ALA A 15 -0.68 11.41 15.45
CA ALA A 15 -0.10 10.44 14.52
C ALA A 15 -0.54 8.99 14.82
N THR A 16 -0.66 8.65 16.10
CA THR A 16 -1.14 7.32 16.53
C THR A 16 -2.63 7.13 16.18
N ASN A 17 -3.45 8.16 16.38
CA ASN A 17 -4.86 8.12 16.00
C ASN A 17 -5.05 8.00 14.48
N LEU A 18 -4.21 8.67 13.69
CA LEU A 18 -4.20 8.56 12.24
C LEU A 18 -3.80 7.15 11.80
N GLU A 19 -2.83 6.52 12.44
CA GLU A 19 -2.48 5.12 12.16
C GLU A 19 -3.66 4.17 12.44
N ILE A 20 -4.34 4.33 13.57
CA ILE A 20 -5.52 3.51 13.92
C ILE A 20 -6.63 3.68 12.87
N GLN A 21 -6.89 4.91 12.43
CA GLN A 21 -7.83 5.17 11.34
C GLN A 21 -7.38 4.50 10.03
N GLY A 22 -6.07 4.53 9.74
CA GLY A 22 -5.49 3.85 8.59
C GLY A 22 -5.71 2.34 8.63
N ASP A 23 -5.55 1.72 9.80
CA ASP A 23 -5.81 0.28 10.04
C ASP A 23 -7.30 -0.05 9.87
N GLN A 24 -8.19 0.81 10.37
CA GLN A 24 -9.63 0.67 10.16
C GLN A 24 -9.98 0.74 8.68
N MET A 25 -9.49 1.76 7.95
CA MET A 25 -9.74 1.88 6.51
C MET A 25 -9.16 0.70 5.73
N PHE A 26 -8.01 0.18 6.13
CA PHE A 26 -7.42 -1.01 5.54
C PHE A 26 -8.32 -2.23 5.70
N SER A 27 -8.85 -2.46 6.92
CA SER A 27 -9.74 -3.58 7.20
C SER A 27 -11.05 -3.51 6.39
N LEU A 28 -11.50 -2.30 6.08
CA LEU A 28 -12.66 -2.02 5.23
C LEU A 28 -12.33 -2.06 3.73
N LYS A 29 -11.10 -2.42 3.34
CA LYS A 29 -10.58 -2.40 1.96
C LYS A 29 -10.61 -1.02 1.31
N ARG A 30 -10.71 0.06 2.09
CA ARG A 30 -10.63 1.45 1.62
C ARG A 30 -9.16 1.84 1.50
N TYR A 31 -8.43 1.17 0.61
CA TYR A 31 -6.97 1.25 0.56
C TYR A 31 -6.44 2.66 0.27
N THR A 32 -7.11 3.43 -0.60
CA THR A 32 -6.75 4.83 -0.87
C THR A 32 -6.78 5.68 0.41
N GLU A 33 -7.82 5.51 1.23
CA GLU A 33 -7.97 6.27 2.47
C GLU A 33 -6.99 5.78 3.54
N SER A 34 -6.75 4.48 3.59
CA SER A 34 -5.72 3.89 4.45
C SER A 34 -4.33 4.47 4.14
N ILE A 35 -3.96 4.56 2.86
CA ILE A 35 -2.69 5.17 2.41
C ILE A 35 -2.60 6.63 2.85
N GLN A 36 -3.66 7.41 2.66
CA GLN A 36 -3.71 8.81 3.09
C GLN A 36 -3.45 8.93 4.60
N LYS A 37 -4.15 8.13 5.40
CA LYS A 37 -4.00 8.15 6.87
C LYS A 37 -2.61 7.75 7.34
N TYR A 38 -2.03 6.69 6.79
CA TYR A 38 -0.65 6.32 7.12
C TYR A 38 0.36 7.38 6.66
N SER A 39 0.13 8.02 5.51
CA SER A 39 1.01 9.08 5.00
C SER A 39 0.98 10.32 5.88
N GLU A 40 -0.22 10.71 6.35
CA GLU A 40 -0.40 11.80 7.32
C GLU A 40 0.33 11.49 8.63
N ALA A 41 0.17 10.28 9.19
CA ALA A 41 0.89 9.85 10.39
C ALA A 41 2.41 9.86 10.20
N LYS A 42 2.88 9.31 9.07
CA LYS A 42 4.32 9.20 8.73
C LYS A 42 4.97 10.58 8.67
N LYS A 43 4.29 11.55 8.05
CA LYS A 43 4.77 12.94 7.95
C LYS A 43 4.93 13.61 9.32
N ILE A 44 4.04 13.32 10.28
CA ILE A 44 4.18 13.86 11.65
C ILE A 44 5.45 13.30 12.31
N PHE A 45 5.69 11.99 12.23
CA PHE A 45 6.89 11.38 12.80
C PHE A 45 8.19 11.85 12.12
N GLU A 46 8.17 12.05 10.80
CA GLU A 46 9.30 12.65 10.06
C GLU A 46 9.61 14.07 10.55
N ASN A 47 8.58 14.90 10.77
CA ASN A 47 8.76 16.25 11.30
C ASN A 47 9.32 16.24 12.74
N LEU A 48 8.83 15.34 13.59
CA LEU A 48 9.33 15.19 14.96
C LEU A 48 10.81 14.76 14.98
N LYS A 49 11.19 13.83 14.10
CA LYS A 49 12.58 13.39 13.91
C LYS A 49 13.47 14.52 13.42
N ALA A 50 13.05 15.25 12.38
CA ALA A 50 13.81 16.35 11.80
C ALA A 50 14.06 17.49 12.80
N ALA A 51 13.12 17.73 13.71
CA ALA A 51 13.25 18.74 14.77
C ALA A 51 14.09 18.28 15.97
N GLY A 52 14.60 17.04 15.99
CA GLY A 52 15.32 16.47 17.13
C GLY A 52 14.46 16.36 18.40
N ASN A 53 13.13 16.36 18.23
CA ASN A 53 12.16 16.48 19.32
C ASN A 53 11.68 15.13 19.86
N PHE A 54 12.07 14.03 19.22
CA PHE A 54 11.63 12.70 19.59
C PHE A 54 12.72 11.69 19.27
N ASN A 55 13.00 10.77 20.21
CA ASN A 55 13.99 9.69 20.05
C ASN A 55 13.82 9.03 18.69
N ASP A 56 14.93 8.60 18.08
CA ASP A 56 14.97 8.07 16.71
C ASP A 56 13.75 7.20 16.36
N GLN A 57 12.81 7.79 15.61
CA GLN A 57 11.57 7.15 15.17
C GLN A 57 11.71 6.43 13.83
N THR A 58 12.94 6.17 13.38
CA THR A 58 13.17 5.48 12.10
C THR A 58 12.33 4.21 11.99
N ASN A 59 12.26 3.40 13.06
CA ASN A 59 11.42 2.20 13.11
C ASN A 59 9.92 2.49 12.86
N LYS A 60 9.38 3.59 13.41
CA LYS A 60 7.96 3.94 13.24
C LYS A 60 7.66 4.47 11.85
N ILE A 61 8.55 5.30 11.31
CA ILE A 61 8.48 5.82 9.94
C ILE A 61 8.55 4.67 8.93
N ASP A 62 9.47 3.73 9.12
CA ASP A 62 9.63 2.55 8.28
C ASP A 62 8.42 1.62 8.38
N TYR A 63 7.88 1.43 9.59
CA TYR A 63 6.68 0.64 9.81
C TYR A 63 5.46 1.21 9.07
N LEU A 64 5.24 2.52 9.17
CA LEU A 64 4.18 3.21 8.40
C LEU A 64 4.44 3.13 6.90
N GLY A 65 5.70 3.22 6.47
CA GLY A 65 6.09 2.99 5.07
C GLY A 65 5.68 1.60 4.57
N LYS A 66 5.95 0.54 5.36
CA LYS A 66 5.53 -0.83 5.04
C LYS A 66 4.01 -0.97 4.97
N LYS A 67 3.26 -0.30 5.87
CA LYS A 67 1.80 -0.27 5.83
C LYS A 67 1.26 0.42 4.56
N ILE A 68 1.87 1.53 4.14
CA ILE A 68 1.53 2.21 2.87
C ILE A 68 1.74 1.27 1.69
N VAL A 69 2.94 0.71 1.57
CA VAL A 69 3.31 -0.21 0.47
C VAL A 69 2.38 -1.42 0.44
N LYS A 70 2.04 -1.99 1.60
CA LYS A 70 1.03 -3.06 1.73
C LYS A 70 -0.32 -2.63 1.16
N SER A 71 -0.85 -1.48 1.59
CA SER A 71 -2.13 -0.95 1.10
C SER A 71 -2.12 -0.69 -0.40
N GLU A 72 -1.03 -0.15 -0.94
CA GLU A 72 -0.86 0.05 -2.38
C GLU A 72 -0.85 -1.29 -3.13
N GLY A 73 -0.20 -2.32 -2.57
CA GLY A 73 -0.20 -3.67 -3.12
C GLY A 73 -1.62 -4.21 -3.35
N TYR A 74 -2.50 -4.10 -2.35
CA TYR A 74 -3.91 -4.51 -2.50
C TYR A 74 -4.72 -3.57 -3.41
N LEU A 75 -4.47 -2.26 -3.36
CA LEU A 75 -5.11 -1.31 -4.27
C LEU A 75 -4.82 -1.64 -5.74
N TYR A 76 -3.55 -1.95 -6.06
CA TYR A 76 -3.17 -2.37 -7.40
C TYR A 76 -3.76 -3.73 -7.78
N GLU A 77 -3.95 -4.65 -6.84
CA GLU A 77 -4.69 -5.90 -7.08
C GLU A 77 -6.13 -5.60 -7.52
N GLU A 78 -6.85 -4.72 -6.82
CA GLU A 78 -8.24 -4.35 -7.16
C GLU A 78 -8.35 -3.60 -8.50
N GLN A 79 -7.39 -2.72 -8.79
CA GLN A 79 -7.31 -2.05 -10.09
C GLN A 79 -7.05 -3.07 -11.20
N GLY A 80 -6.14 -4.03 -10.99
CA GLY A 80 -5.89 -5.12 -11.93
C GLY A 80 -7.13 -5.99 -12.17
N ASP A 81 -7.87 -6.32 -11.12
CA ASP A 81 -9.14 -7.05 -11.20
C ASP A 81 -10.17 -6.29 -12.04
N THR A 82 -10.24 -4.97 -11.87
CA THR A 82 -11.13 -4.09 -12.64
C THR A 82 -10.77 -4.05 -14.12
N GLU A 83 -9.49 -3.84 -14.45
CA GLU A 83 -9.03 -3.84 -15.84
C GLU A 83 -9.20 -5.22 -16.51
N SER A 84 -8.98 -6.30 -15.74
CA SER A 84 -9.20 -7.67 -16.18
C SER A 84 -10.67 -7.93 -16.52
N LYS A 85 -11.61 -7.48 -15.68
CA LYS A 85 -13.06 -7.54 -15.97
C LYS A 85 -13.41 -6.79 -17.26
N ASN A 86 -12.75 -5.67 -17.50
CA ASN A 86 -12.90 -4.86 -18.71
C ASN A 86 -12.13 -5.41 -19.93
N LYS A 87 -11.50 -6.60 -19.81
CA LYS A 87 -10.67 -7.25 -20.85
C LYS A 87 -9.48 -6.39 -21.32
N LYS A 88 -9.07 -5.41 -20.53
CA LYS A 88 -7.87 -4.57 -20.74
C LYS A 88 -6.66 -5.29 -20.17
N TRP A 89 -6.24 -6.35 -20.85
CA TRP A 89 -5.30 -7.34 -20.31
C TRP A 89 -3.89 -6.78 -20.07
N LYS A 90 -3.43 -5.83 -20.90
CA LYS A 90 -2.11 -5.18 -20.73
C LYS A 90 -2.11 -4.26 -19.51
N GLU A 91 -3.20 -3.56 -19.27
CA GLU A 91 -3.40 -2.68 -18.12
C GLU A 91 -3.51 -3.52 -16.84
N ALA A 92 -4.30 -4.60 -16.88
CA ALA A 92 -4.40 -5.56 -15.78
C ALA A 92 -3.04 -6.17 -15.42
N GLU A 93 -2.25 -6.60 -16.42
CA GLU A 93 -0.89 -7.12 -16.22
C GLU A 93 0.00 -6.11 -15.49
N LYS A 94 0.04 -4.85 -15.94
CA LYS A 94 0.81 -3.78 -15.28
C LYS A 94 0.40 -3.60 -13.82
N LYS A 95 -0.91 -3.60 -13.53
CA LYS A 95 -1.43 -3.44 -12.18
C LYS A 95 -1.10 -4.63 -11.28
N TYR A 96 -1.23 -5.86 -11.77
CA TYR A 96 -0.81 -7.02 -10.99
C TYR A 96 0.70 -7.08 -10.76
N GLN A 97 1.52 -6.58 -11.70
CA GLN A 97 2.96 -6.45 -11.49
C GLN A 97 3.26 -5.46 -10.37
N MET A 98 2.68 -4.25 -10.41
CA MET A 98 2.81 -3.25 -9.34
C MET A 98 2.36 -3.83 -7.97
N SER A 99 1.26 -4.58 -7.97
CA SER A 99 0.77 -5.28 -6.78
C SER A 99 1.80 -6.27 -6.23
N LYS A 100 2.37 -7.13 -7.09
CA LYS A 100 3.40 -8.12 -6.72
C LYS A 100 4.63 -7.45 -6.11
N ASP A 101 5.15 -6.42 -6.78
CA ASP A 101 6.36 -5.71 -6.34
C ASP A 101 6.15 -5.09 -4.94
N ASN A 102 4.98 -4.48 -4.71
CA ASN A 102 4.64 -3.91 -3.40
C ASN A 102 4.41 -4.98 -2.31
N MET A 103 3.77 -6.10 -2.66
CA MET A 103 3.59 -7.20 -1.70
C MET A 103 4.93 -7.83 -1.29
N GLU A 104 5.94 -7.88 -2.18
CA GLU A 104 7.29 -8.36 -1.87
C GLU A 104 8.02 -7.48 -0.85
N LEU A 105 7.78 -6.17 -0.89
CA LEU A 105 8.37 -5.17 0.01
C LEU A 105 7.65 -5.05 1.37
N SER A 106 6.56 -5.80 1.57
CA SER A 106 5.72 -5.75 2.77
C SER A 106 5.53 -7.13 3.42
N ASP A 107 4.92 -7.15 4.60
CA ASP A 107 4.66 -8.34 5.42
C ASP A 107 3.41 -9.12 4.98
N VAL A 108 3.07 -9.06 3.69
CA VAL A 108 1.91 -9.76 3.11
C VAL A 108 2.13 -11.28 3.15
N SER A 109 1.05 -12.04 3.39
CA SER A 109 1.08 -13.49 3.49
C SER A 109 1.55 -14.16 2.20
N THR A 110 2.09 -15.37 2.32
CA THR A 110 2.53 -16.14 1.15
C THR A 110 1.33 -16.53 0.26
N GLU A 111 0.16 -16.78 0.86
CA GLU A 111 -1.07 -17.07 0.12
C GLU A 111 -1.49 -15.89 -0.77
N ASP A 112 -1.44 -14.67 -0.24
CA ASP A 112 -1.83 -13.46 -0.97
C ASP A 112 -0.86 -13.16 -2.11
N LYS A 113 0.46 -13.33 -1.87
CA LYS A 113 1.48 -13.24 -2.92
C LYS A 113 1.22 -14.22 -4.06
N LYS A 114 0.97 -15.50 -3.74
CA LYS A 114 0.63 -16.53 -4.73
C LYS A 114 -0.66 -16.22 -5.49
N ARG A 115 -1.66 -15.62 -4.83
CA ARG A 115 -2.90 -15.18 -5.48
C ARG A 115 -2.62 -14.14 -6.56
N VAL A 116 -1.86 -13.10 -6.23
CA VAL A 116 -1.50 -12.04 -7.20
C VAL A 116 -0.64 -12.59 -8.33
N GLU A 117 0.32 -13.47 -8.05
CA GLU A 117 1.11 -14.12 -9.09
C GLU A 117 0.27 -14.93 -10.08
N LYS A 118 -0.75 -15.65 -9.58
CA LYS A 118 -1.68 -16.39 -10.44
C LYS A 118 -2.48 -15.45 -11.33
N LYS A 119 -2.95 -14.32 -10.79
CA LYS A 119 -3.66 -13.29 -11.54
C LYS A 119 -2.77 -12.66 -12.62
N LEU A 120 -1.53 -12.30 -12.26
CA LEU A 120 -0.51 -11.79 -13.17
C LEU A 120 -0.26 -12.77 -14.34
N LYS A 121 0.06 -14.04 -14.04
CA LYS A 121 0.29 -15.07 -15.07
C LYS A 121 -0.89 -15.21 -16.04
N ASN A 122 -2.12 -15.11 -15.54
CA ASN A 122 -3.31 -15.16 -16.38
C ASN A 122 -3.46 -13.92 -17.26
N ALA A 123 -3.24 -12.72 -16.71
CA ALA A 123 -3.28 -11.47 -17.46
C ALA A 123 -2.21 -11.45 -18.56
N THR A 124 -0.95 -11.82 -18.25
CA THR A 124 0.15 -11.96 -19.22
C THR A 124 -0.21 -12.91 -20.37
N LYS A 125 -0.77 -14.09 -20.06
CA LYS A 125 -1.23 -15.03 -21.09
C LYS A 125 -2.28 -14.41 -22.00
N LYS A 126 -3.26 -13.69 -21.45
CA LYS A 126 -4.34 -13.05 -22.22
C LYS A 126 -3.88 -11.84 -23.02
N ALA A 127 -2.97 -11.05 -22.47
CA ALA A 127 -2.37 -9.88 -23.12
C ALA A 127 -1.53 -10.26 -24.34
N ASN A 128 -0.86 -11.42 -24.30
CA ASN A 128 0.03 -11.90 -25.35
C ASN A 128 -0.63 -12.86 -26.35
N LYS A 129 -1.92 -13.20 -26.20
CA LYS A 129 -2.63 -14.01 -27.20
C LYS A 129 -2.72 -13.24 -28.53
N LYS A 130 -2.15 -13.82 -29.58
CA LYS A 130 -2.24 -13.27 -30.94
C LYS A 130 -3.57 -13.70 -31.58
N TRP A 131 -4.31 -12.74 -32.16
CA TRP A 131 -5.61 -12.97 -32.81
C TRP A 131 -5.59 -14.10 -33.86
N TRP A 132 -4.46 -14.28 -34.57
CA TRP A 132 -4.30 -15.27 -35.64
C TRP A 132 -4.29 -16.73 -35.16
N GLU A 133 -4.12 -17.01 -33.86
CA GLU A 133 -4.19 -18.37 -33.31
C GLU A 133 -5.62 -18.94 -33.26
N PHE A 134 -6.64 -18.10 -33.48
CA PHE A 134 -8.05 -18.50 -33.49
C PHE A 134 -8.61 -18.84 -34.88
N TRP A 135 -7.81 -18.65 -35.95
CA TRP A 135 -8.21 -18.89 -37.34
C TRP A 135 -7.50 -20.10 -37.98
N LYS A 136 -7.17 -21.11 -37.17
CA LYS A 136 -6.76 -22.46 -37.62
C LYS A 136 -7.84 -23.47 -37.25
#